data_AF-A0A4S4NAS3-F1
#
_entry.id   AF-A0A4S4NAS3-F1
#
_cell.length_a   1.000
_cell.length_b   1.000
_cell.length_c   1.000
_cell.angle_alpha   90.00
_cell.angle_beta   90.00
_cell.angle_gamma   90.00
#
_symmetry.space_group_name_H-M   'P 1'
#
loop_
_entity.id
_entity.type
_entity.pdbx_description
1 polymer ?
#
loop_
_entity_poly.entity_id
_entity_poly.type
_entity_poly.pdbx_seq_one_letter_code
_entity_poly.pdbx_strand_id
1 'polypeptide(L)'
;MATLPFFEEILYNYELSANQGFSGHWLAKKFRSVYPSALHELIDYNDRYIVKGSSGKGNWTHCPWIAILDRVITETPQKGYYPVFLFRRDMSGFYLSLNQGVTNVMAYHNLNASDILRWRAQDFRQQLGKLPDGFTTAEIQLFGETSTVKNYEHGNICSKFYDANAKISLNELKIDLLEMIEMYDFLVYNDPTSTDQEEDKFTEDAGNLRLHYRIERNQKLIQQVKKVKGYKCEACHFDFLEKYGELGTDFIEAHHLIPISDLEGEKVLLDPKLDFSVLCSNCHRMIHRTENPSDVEALREIINNAANTAPTPLT
;
A
#
# COMPACT_ATOMS: atom_id res chain seq x y z
N MET A 1 -3.38 -4.27 -25.38
CA MET A 1 -4.68 -4.47 -24.71
C MET A 1 -4.58 -5.71 -23.84
N ALA A 2 -4.04 -5.60 -22.63
CA ALA A 2 -3.95 -6.72 -21.70
C ALA A 2 -5.03 -6.53 -20.64
N THR A 3 -6.15 -7.25 -20.77
CA THR A 3 -7.03 -7.53 -19.64
C THR A 3 -6.18 -8.28 -18.60
N LEU A 4 -6.14 -7.82 -17.35
CA LEU A 4 -5.44 -8.55 -16.29
C LEU A 4 -6.31 -9.76 -15.92
N PRO A 5 -6.01 -10.98 -16.41
CA PRO A 5 -6.96 -12.09 -16.41
C PRO A 5 -6.98 -12.84 -15.08
N PHE A 6 -6.21 -12.41 -14.08
CA PHE A 6 -5.92 -13.29 -12.97
C PHE A 6 -7.10 -13.45 -12.01
N PHE A 7 -7.95 -12.43 -11.84
CA PHE A 7 -9.18 -12.57 -11.06
C PHE A 7 -10.15 -13.56 -11.73
N GLU A 8 -10.34 -13.44 -13.04
CA GLU A 8 -11.14 -14.39 -13.84
C GLU A 8 -10.55 -15.80 -13.76
N GLU A 9 -9.22 -15.94 -13.85
CA GLU A 9 -8.54 -17.22 -13.69
C GLU A 9 -8.77 -17.82 -12.31
N ILE A 10 -8.72 -17.01 -11.24
CA ILE A 10 -9.01 -17.47 -9.88
C ILE A 10 -10.48 -17.93 -9.78
N LEU A 11 -11.43 -17.05 -10.15
CA LEU A 11 -12.87 -17.32 -10.03
C LEU A 11 -13.27 -18.58 -10.82
N TYR A 12 -12.68 -18.79 -11.99
CA TYR A 12 -12.98 -19.95 -12.84
C TYR A 12 -12.35 -21.25 -12.34
N ASN A 13 -11.12 -21.21 -11.83
CA ASN A 13 -10.36 -22.44 -11.56
C ASN A 13 -10.34 -22.87 -10.09
N TYR A 14 -10.68 -22.00 -9.13
CA TYR A 14 -10.41 -22.27 -7.72
C TYR A 14 -11.22 -23.44 -7.17
N GLU A 15 -12.53 -23.49 -7.42
CA GLU A 15 -13.40 -24.56 -6.88
C GLU A 15 -12.99 -25.94 -7.42
N LEU A 16 -12.69 -26.04 -8.72
CA LEU A 16 -12.17 -27.26 -9.33
C LEU A 16 -10.79 -27.65 -8.77
N SER A 17 -9.93 -26.66 -8.51
CA SER A 17 -8.60 -26.89 -7.92
C SER A 17 -8.69 -27.31 -6.46
N ALA A 18 -9.66 -26.80 -5.72
CA ALA A 18 -9.86 -27.09 -4.30
C ALA A 18 -10.25 -28.55 -4.04
N ASN A 19 -10.82 -29.23 -5.05
CA ASN A 19 -11.11 -30.66 -5.03
C ASN A 19 -9.87 -31.54 -5.36
N GLN A 20 -8.72 -30.92 -5.66
CA GLN A 20 -7.46 -31.60 -5.96
C GLN A 20 -6.45 -31.43 -4.80
N GLY A 21 -5.39 -32.24 -4.82
CA GLY A 21 -4.31 -32.14 -3.85
C GLY A 21 -3.64 -30.75 -3.86
N PHE A 22 -3.45 -30.16 -2.68
CA PHE A 22 -2.88 -28.81 -2.52
C PHE A 22 -1.38 -28.74 -2.86
N SER A 23 -0.61 -29.74 -2.40
CA SER A 23 0.85 -29.73 -2.50
C SER A 23 1.32 -29.73 -3.96
N GLY A 24 2.10 -28.71 -4.32
CA GLY A 24 2.64 -28.55 -5.68
C GLY A 24 1.66 -28.01 -6.72
N HIS A 25 0.39 -27.78 -6.36
CA HIS A 25 -0.65 -27.32 -7.29
C HIS A 25 -0.30 -25.97 -7.95
N TRP A 26 -0.52 -25.86 -9.26
CA TRP A 26 -0.13 -24.69 -10.05
C TRP A 26 -0.84 -23.41 -9.58
N LEU A 27 -2.15 -23.48 -9.30
CA LEU A 27 -2.93 -22.33 -8.84
C LEU A 27 -2.43 -21.83 -7.47
N ALA A 28 -2.11 -22.74 -6.55
CA ALA A 28 -1.53 -22.39 -5.26
C ALA A 28 -0.11 -21.78 -5.38
N LYS A 29 0.66 -22.11 -6.42
CA LYS A 29 1.93 -21.43 -6.73
C LYS A 29 1.70 -20.01 -7.26
N LYS A 30 0.70 -19.81 -8.12
CA LYS A 30 0.35 -18.48 -8.65
C LYS A 30 -0.12 -17.52 -7.56
N PHE A 31 -0.93 -17.98 -6.60
CA PHE A 31 -1.30 -17.19 -5.43
C PHE A 31 -0.11 -16.67 -4.63
N ARG A 32 1.01 -17.41 -4.61
CA ARG A 32 2.22 -17.03 -3.84
C ARG A 32 3.18 -16.11 -4.59
N SER A 33 3.03 -15.95 -5.91
CA SER A 33 4.04 -15.27 -6.74
C SER A 33 3.42 -14.45 -7.85
N VAL A 34 2.76 -15.10 -8.82
CA VAL A 34 2.25 -14.47 -10.05
C VAL A 34 1.19 -13.41 -9.76
N TYR A 35 0.16 -13.71 -8.96
CA TYR A 35 -0.92 -12.75 -8.71
C TYR A 35 -0.48 -11.57 -7.85
N PRO A 36 0.33 -11.77 -6.79
CA PRO A 36 0.97 -10.66 -6.09
C PRO A 36 1.80 -9.75 -7.00
N SER A 37 2.63 -10.30 -7.89
CA SER A 37 3.44 -9.50 -8.82
C SER A 37 2.58 -8.68 -9.79
N ALA A 38 1.51 -9.27 -10.32
CA ALA A 38 0.57 -8.57 -11.19
C ALA A 38 -0.14 -7.39 -10.50
N LEU A 39 -0.46 -7.54 -9.20
CA LEU A 39 -1.02 -6.44 -8.41
C LEU A 39 0.01 -5.37 -8.06
N HIS A 40 1.25 -5.76 -7.82
CA HIS A 40 2.34 -4.82 -7.54
C HIS A 40 2.60 -3.89 -8.74
N GLU A 41 2.47 -4.40 -9.96
CA GLU A 41 2.52 -3.60 -11.19
C GLU A 41 1.37 -2.58 -11.28
N LEU A 42 0.16 -2.95 -10.84
CA LEU A 42 -1.00 -2.04 -10.87
C LEU A 42 -0.87 -0.84 -9.93
N ILE A 43 -0.14 -1.00 -8.83
CA ILE A 43 0.22 0.08 -7.89
C ILE A 43 1.59 0.70 -8.23
N ASP A 44 1.98 0.58 -9.50
CA ASP A 44 3.18 1.16 -10.12
C ASP A 44 4.51 0.82 -9.42
N TYR A 45 4.63 -0.41 -8.90
CA TYR A 45 5.83 -0.89 -8.18
C TYR A 45 6.25 0.02 -7.03
N ASN A 46 5.29 0.52 -6.26
CA ASN A 46 5.62 1.26 -5.06
C ASN A 46 6.23 0.30 -4.02
N ASP A 47 7.55 0.40 -3.82
CA ASP A 47 8.33 -0.50 -2.95
C ASP A 47 7.90 -0.45 -1.48
N ARG A 48 7.15 0.58 -1.08
CA ARG A 48 6.50 0.67 0.24
C ARG A 48 5.55 -0.49 0.49
N TYR A 49 4.87 -1.00 -0.54
CA TYR A 49 3.91 -2.07 -0.37
C TYR A 49 4.51 -3.44 -0.72
N ILE A 50 4.28 -4.42 0.16
CA ILE A 50 4.44 -5.84 -0.14
C ILE A 50 3.08 -6.41 -0.49
N VAL A 51 2.97 -7.01 -1.67
CA VAL A 51 1.79 -7.81 -2.01
C VAL A 51 2.05 -9.27 -1.65
N LYS A 52 1.12 -9.89 -0.92
CA LYS A 52 1.17 -11.33 -0.58
C LYS A 52 -0.15 -11.97 -0.93
N GLY A 53 -0.11 -13.20 -1.42
CA GLY A 53 -1.33 -13.97 -1.67
C GLY A 53 -1.27 -15.35 -1.03
N SER A 54 -2.46 -15.87 -0.72
CA SER A 54 -2.61 -17.18 -0.11
C SER A 54 -3.87 -17.87 -0.60
N SER A 55 -3.72 -19.13 -0.98
CA SER A 55 -4.82 -20.08 -1.20
C SER A 55 -4.91 -21.12 -0.08
N GLY A 56 -4.28 -20.85 1.07
CA GLY A 56 -4.16 -21.77 2.20
C GLY A 56 -2.74 -22.28 2.42
N LYS A 57 -2.52 -23.08 3.47
CA LYS A 57 -1.23 -23.67 3.84
C LYS A 57 -1.40 -25.15 4.13
N GLY A 58 -0.95 -26.00 3.22
CA GLY A 58 -1.12 -27.46 3.30
C GLY A 58 -2.49 -27.94 2.85
N ASN A 59 -3.54 -27.14 3.06
CA ASN A 59 -4.90 -27.36 2.56
C ASN A 59 -5.43 -26.07 1.91
N TRP A 60 -6.40 -26.23 1.01
CA TRP A 60 -7.13 -25.11 0.40
C TRP A 60 -7.95 -24.36 1.45
N THR A 61 -7.89 -23.03 1.43
CA THR A 61 -8.71 -22.18 2.31
C THR A 61 -10.09 -21.94 1.70
N HIS A 62 -11.09 -21.68 2.55
CA HIS A 62 -12.43 -21.28 2.13
C HIS A 62 -12.50 -19.82 1.62
N CYS A 63 -11.49 -19.01 1.92
CA CYS A 63 -11.40 -17.63 1.43
C CYS A 63 -9.96 -17.39 0.99
N PRO A 64 -9.60 -17.66 -0.27
CA PRO A 64 -8.29 -17.28 -0.78
C PRO A 64 -8.24 -15.76 -0.86
N TRP A 65 -7.02 -15.21 -0.79
CA TRP A 65 -6.85 -13.76 -0.68
C TRP A 65 -5.54 -13.28 -1.28
N ILE A 66 -5.51 -11.99 -1.63
CA ILE A 66 -4.30 -11.26 -1.99
C ILE A 66 -4.30 -9.92 -1.26
N ALA A 67 -3.38 -9.74 -0.33
CA ALA A 67 -3.26 -8.57 0.54
C ALA A 67 -2.14 -7.65 0.07
N ILE A 68 -2.35 -6.36 0.23
CA ILE A 68 -1.35 -5.31 0.01
C ILE A 68 -1.01 -4.75 1.38
N LEU A 69 0.23 -4.96 1.79
CA LEU A 69 0.71 -4.66 3.12
C LEU A 69 1.72 -3.53 3.03
N ASP A 70 1.57 -2.52 3.86
CA ASP A 70 2.59 -1.49 3.99
C ASP A 70 3.77 -2.01 4.84
N ARG A 71 4.97 -2.07 4.25
CA ARG A 71 6.22 -2.42 4.96
C ARG A 71 6.41 -1.60 6.24
N VAL A 72 5.89 -0.37 6.24
CA VAL A 72 6.04 0.60 7.33
C VAL A 72 5.18 0.26 8.54
N ILE A 73 4.07 -0.46 8.34
CA ILE A 73 3.08 -0.72 9.39
C ILE A 73 3.08 -2.19 9.77
N THR A 74 3.06 -3.06 8.76
CA THR A 74 2.87 -4.48 8.98
C THR A 74 3.40 -5.30 7.82
N GLU A 75 4.27 -6.27 8.12
CA GLU A 75 4.72 -7.23 7.11
C GLU A 75 3.80 -8.46 7.02
N THR A 76 2.76 -8.53 7.87
CA THR A 76 1.83 -9.66 7.93
C THR A 76 0.37 -9.19 8.03
N PRO A 77 -0.61 -9.88 7.40
CA PRO A 77 -2.04 -9.55 7.55
C PRO A 77 -2.59 -9.75 8.98
N GLN A 78 -1.74 -10.12 9.93
CA GLN A 78 -2.12 -10.42 11.30
C GLN A 78 -2.10 -9.16 12.19
N LYS A 79 -1.28 -8.15 11.86
CA LYS A 79 -1.16 -6.90 12.63
C LYS A 79 -1.62 -5.71 11.78
N GLY A 80 -2.32 -4.76 12.40
CA GLY A 80 -2.78 -3.52 11.74
C GLY A 80 -4.01 -3.70 10.84
N TYR A 81 -4.17 -2.75 9.92
CA TYR A 81 -5.16 -2.75 8.83
C TYR A 81 -4.44 -2.72 7.49
N TYR A 82 -5.11 -3.20 6.44
CA TYR A 82 -4.51 -3.41 5.13
C TYR A 82 -5.59 -3.61 4.04
N PRO A 83 -5.34 -3.15 2.81
CA PRO A 83 -6.12 -3.55 1.65
C PRO A 83 -5.95 -5.04 1.33
N VAL A 84 -7.04 -5.71 0.99
CA VAL A 84 -7.05 -7.13 0.62
C VAL A 84 -8.17 -7.46 -0.35
N PHE A 85 -7.83 -8.26 -1.35
CA PHE A 85 -8.79 -8.97 -2.18
C PHE A 85 -9.22 -10.25 -1.46
N LEU A 86 -10.49 -10.36 -1.10
CA LEU A 86 -11.09 -11.51 -0.42
C LEU A 86 -12.08 -12.21 -1.36
N PHE A 87 -11.76 -13.42 -1.80
CA PHE A 87 -12.61 -14.18 -2.71
C PHE A 87 -13.63 -14.99 -1.92
N ARG A 88 -14.89 -14.96 -2.34
CA ARG A 88 -15.96 -15.74 -1.72
C ARG A 88 -15.70 -17.23 -1.90
N ARG A 89 -16.10 -18.05 -0.93
CA ARG A 89 -15.95 -19.52 -0.99
C ARG A 89 -16.54 -20.13 -2.26
N ASP A 90 -17.69 -19.61 -2.67
CA ASP A 90 -18.45 -20.05 -3.84
C ASP A 90 -17.93 -19.46 -5.17
N MET A 91 -16.86 -18.66 -5.13
CA MET A 91 -16.29 -17.96 -6.28
C MET A 91 -17.29 -17.14 -7.11
N SER A 92 -18.44 -16.78 -6.53
CA SER A 92 -19.42 -15.89 -7.19
C SER A 92 -18.95 -14.43 -7.29
N GLY A 93 -17.81 -14.12 -6.68
CA GLY A 93 -17.17 -12.83 -6.74
C GLY A 93 -16.09 -12.66 -5.69
N PHE A 94 -15.57 -11.44 -5.58
CA PHE A 94 -14.60 -11.06 -4.56
C PHE A 94 -14.84 -9.65 -4.05
N TYR A 95 -14.30 -9.35 -2.89
CA TYR A 95 -14.30 -8.01 -2.31
C TYR A 95 -12.89 -7.40 -2.42
N LEU A 96 -12.80 -6.15 -2.82
CA LEU A 96 -11.67 -5.29 -2.46
C LEU A 96 -12.03 -4.65 -1.12
N SER A 97 -11.37 -5.08 -0.05
CA SER A 97 -11.69 -4.73 1.34
C SER A 97 -10.51 -4.04 2.00
N LEU A 98 -10.77 -2.93 2.70
CA LEU A 98 -9.88 -2.45 3.75
C LEU A 98 -10.21 -3.26 4.99
N ASN A 99 -9.31 -4.16 5.38
CA ASN A 99 -9.55 -5.11 6.47
C ASN A 99 -8.53 -4.92 7.59
N GLN A 100 -8.70 -5.66 8.69
CA GLN A 100 -7.83 -5.55 9.85
C GLN A 100 -7.55 -6.90 10.51
N GLY A 101 -6.36 -7.02 11.10
CA GLY A 101 -5.92 -8.20 11.83
C GLY A 101 -6.37 -8.23 13.29
N VAL A 102 -6.43 -9.44 13.85
CA VAL A 102 -6.95 -9.73 15.21
C VAL A 102 -5.86 -9.69 16.29
N THR A 103 -4.58 -9.62 15.91
CA THR A 103 -3.53 -10.32 16.68
C THR A 103 -3.11 -9.67 18.01
N ASN A 104 -3.50 -8.43 18.32
CA ASN A 104 -3.13 -7.79 19.59
C ASN A 104 -4.29 -7.52 20.57
N VAL A 105 -5.55 -7.83 20.22
CA VAL A 105 -6.67 -7.37 21.06
C VAL A 105 -7.20 -8.42 22.03
N MET A 106 -6.84 -9.69 21.84
CA MET A 106 -7.20 -10.76 22.78
C MET A 106 -6.38 -10.73 24.08
N ALA A 107 -5.29 -9.96 24.15
CA ALA A 107 -4.44 -9.88 25.34
C ALA A 107 -4.99 -8.93 26.43
N TYR A 108 -5.89 -8.00 26.08
CA TYR A 108 -6.27 -6.88 26.96
C TYR A 108 -7.76 -6.80 27.32
N HIS A 109 -8.65 -7.57 26.66
CA HIS A 109 -10.09 -7.48 26.88
C HIS A 109 -10.76 -8.86 26.95
N ASN A 110 -11.62 -9.08 27.95
CA ASN A 110 -12.52 -10.26 28.08
C ASN A 110 -13.66 -10.26 27.02
N LEU A 111 -13.43 -9.67 25.85
CA LEU A 111 -14.40 -9.52 24.76
C LEU A 111 -14.12 -10.53 23.65
N ASN A 112 -15.16 -10.95 22.93
CA ASN A 112 -15.00 -11.82 21.77
C ASN A 112 -14.29 -11.05 20.64
N ALA A 113 -13.36 -11.71 19.93
CA ALA A 113 -12.55 -11.11 18.86
C ALA A 113 -13.41 -10.40 17.79
N SER A 114 -14.58 -10.95 17.49
CA SER A 114 -15.54 -10.36 16.55
C SER A 114 -16.04 -8.99 16.97
N ASP A 115 -16.33 -8.79 18.26
CA ASP A 115 -16.89 -7.52 18.76
C ASP A 115 -15.84 -6.42 18.74
N ILE A 116 -14.60 -6.78 19.10
CA ILE A 116 -13.44 -5.91 18.98
C ILE A 116 -13.24 -5.45 17.53
N LEU A 117 -13.24 -6.39 16.59
CA LEU A 117 -13.03 -6.08 15.18
C LEU A 117 -14.10 -5.12 14.66
N ARG A 118 -15.37 -5.37 15.01
CA ARG A 118 -16.48 -4.49 14.66
C ARG A 118 -16.32 -3.09 15.24
N TRP A 119 -15.92 -2.98 16.51
CA TRP A 119 -15.72 -1.69 17.17
C TRP A 119 -14.57 -0.90 16.55
N ARG A 120 -13.41 -1.52 16.31
CA ARG A 120 -12.29 -0.88 15.61
C ARG A 120 -12.63 -0.48 14.18
N ALA A 121 -13.40 -1.31 13.47
CA ALA A 121 -13.89 -0.96 12.14
C ALA A 121 -14.75 0.31 12.18
N GLN A 122 -15.58 0.50 13.20
CA GLN A 122 -16.36 1.72 13.37
C GLN A 122 -15.48 2.95 13.58
N ASP A 123 -14.43 2.85 14.38
CA ASP A 123 -13.48 3.95 14.58
C ASP A 123 -12.79 4.36 13.26
N PHE A 124 -12.25 3.40 12.52
CA PHE A 124 -11.65 3.68 11.20
C PHE A 124 -12.64 4.29 10.21
N ARG A 125 -13.90 3.84 10.20
CA ARG A 125 -14.95 4.42 9.35
C ARG A 125 -15.22 5.89 9.69
N GLN A 126 -15.18 6.27 10.97
CA GLN A 126 -15.35 7.66 11.39
C GLN A 126 -14.17 8.53 10.93
N GLN A 127 -12.95 7.99 11.01
CA GLN A 127 -11.76 8.69 10.50
C GLN A 127 -11.84 8.92 8.98
N LEU A 128 -12.22 7.89 8.21
CA LEU A 128 -12.33 7.96 6.74
C LEU A 128 -13.43 8.93 6.28
N GLY A 129 -14.51 9.07 7.04
CA GLY A 129 -15.63 9.92 6.67
C GLY A 129 -16.35 9.40 5.42
N LYS A 130 -16.44 10.25 4.38
CA LYS A 130 -17.16 9.89 3.14
C LYS A 130 -16.30 8.93 2.30
N LEU A 131 -16.88 7.79 1.93
CA LEU A 131 -16.23 6.81 1.07
C LEU A 131 -16.36 7.18 -0.43
N PRO A 132 -15.40 6.74 -1.27
CA PRO A 132 -15.50 6.83 -2.73
C PRO A 132 -16.67 6.01 -3.29
N ASP A 133 -17.04 6.26 -4.55
CA ASP A 133 -18.22 5.67 -5.17
C ASP A 133 -18.08 4.15 -5.34
N GLY A 134 -19.11 3.42 -4.90
CA GLY A 134 -19.16 1.96 -4.93
C GLY A 134 -18.52 1.27 -3.72
N PHE A 135 -17.80 2.00 -2.86
CA PHE A 135 -17.37 1.48 -1.56
C PHE A 135 -18.49 1.61 -0.52
N THR A 136 -18.60 0.60 0.34
CA THR A 136 -19.61 0.53 1.40
C THR A 136 -19.02 -0.01 2.71
N THR A 137 -19.68 0.28 3.82
CA THR A 137 -19.38 -0.26 5.16
C THR A 137 -20.24 -1.47 5.53
N ALA A 138 -21.06 -1.96 4.59
CA ALA A 138 -21.86 -3.16 4.75
C ALA A 138 -20.99 -4.37 5.12
N GLU A 139 -21.57 -5.30 5.88
CA GLU A 139 -20.90 -6.55 6.22
C GLU A 139 -20.69 -7.38 4.95
N ILE A 140 -19.45 -7.82 4.72
CA ILE A 140 -19.12 -8.67 3.57
C ILE A 140 -19.58 -10.10 3.84
N GLN A 141 -19.90 -10.83 2.78
CA GLN A 141 -20.35 -12.21 2.87
C GLN A 141 -19.37 -13.09 2.11
N LEU A 142 -18.54 -13.86 2.82
CA LEU A 142 -17.50 -14.71 2.26
C LEU A 142 -17.93 -16.17 2.15
N PHE A 143 -19.08 -16.54 2.76
CA PHE A 143 -19.70 -17.88 2.68
C PHE A 143 -18.81 -19.02 3.19
N GLY A 144 -17.80 -18.70 4.01
CA GLY A 144 -16.95 -19.66 4.68
C GLY A 144 -17.39 -19.94 6.11
N GLU A 145 -17.32 -21.20 6.52
CA GLU A 145 -17.74 -21.62 7.87
C GLU A 145 -16.63 -21.48 8.93
N THR A 146 -15.39 -21.20 8.54
CA THR A 146 -14.25 -21.16 9.47
C THR A 146 -14.23 -19.86 10.28
N SER A 147 -13.69 -19.92 11.50
CA SER A 147 -13.50 -18.73 12.35
C SER A 147 -12.65 -17.65 11.68
N THR A 148 -11.64 -18.05 10.88
CA THR A 148 -10.82 -17.11 10.11
C THR A 148 -11.64 -16.31 9.11
N VAL A 149 -12.59 -16.95 8.41
CA VAL A 149 -13.46 -16.25 7.46
C VAL A 149 -14.37 -15.26 8.18
N LYS A 150 -14.97 -15.68 9.30
CA LYS A 150 -15.79 -14.77 10.14
C LYS A 150 -15.00 -13.58 10.64
N ASN A 151 -13.73 -13.76 10.99
CA ASN A 151 -12.87 -12.65 11.39
C ASN A 151 -12.64 -11.66 10.23
N TYR A 152 -12.50 -12.12 8.98
CA TYR A 152 -12.43 -11.23 7.82
C TYR A 152 -13.75 -10.48 7.58
N GLU A 153 -14.89 -11.16 7.76
CA GLU A 153 -16.22 -10.55 7.63
C GLU A 153 -16.42 -9.43 8.67
N HIS A 154 -16.08 -9.68 9.93
CA HIS A 154 -16.21 -8.71 11.01
C HIS A 154 -15.10 -7.65 11.03
N GLY A 155 -13.92 -7.97 10.48
CA GLY A 155 -12.78 -7.06 10.37
C GLY A 155 -12.93 -6.03 9.26
N ASN A 156 -13.89 -6.21 8.35
CA ASN A 156 -14.11 -5.31 7.22
C ASN A 156 -14.39 -3.87 7.69
N ILE A 157 -13.53 -2.93 7.29
CA ILE A 157 -13.70 -1.49 7.52
C ILE A 157 -14.61 -0.93 6.42
N CYS A 158 -14.21 -1.07 5.16
CA CYS A 158 -15.03 -0.77 4.00
C CYS A 158 -14.63 -1.67 2.83
N SER A 159 -15.51 -1.82 1.86
CA SER A 159 -15.28 -2.70 0.73
C SER A 159 -16.09 -2.34 -0.50
N LYS A 160 -15.62 -2.79 -1.66
CA LYS A 160 -16.36 -2.84 -2.93
C LYS A 160 -16.43 -4.28 -3.42
N PHE A 161 -17.61 -4.71 -3.88
CA PHE A 161 -17.85 -6.07 -4.36
C PHE A 161 -17.75 -6.15 -5.89
N TYR A 162 -17.12 -7.21 -6.37
CA TYR A 162 -16.99 -7.55 -7.78
C TYR A 162 -17.67 -8.89 -8.05
N ASP A 163 -18.77 -8.86 -8.80
CA ASP A 163 -19.52 -10.05 -9.20
C ASP A 163 -18.78 -10.79 -10.33
N ALA A 164 -18.63 -12.10 -10.20
CA ALA A 164 -17.97 -12.95 -11.20
C ALA A 164 -18.68 -12.96 -12.57
N ASN A 165 -19.98 -12.66 -12.60
CA ASN A 165 -20.79 -12.59 -13.82
C ASN A 165 -20.78 -11.20 -14.46
N ALA A 166 -20.30 -10.18 -13.75
CA ALA A 166 -20.14 -8.84 -14.31
C ALA A 166 -18.82 -8.73 -15.07
N LYS A 167 -18.81 -7.94 -16.14
CA LYS A 167 -17.56 -7.62 -16.83
C LYS A 167 -16.73 -6.69 -15.93
N ILE A 168 -15.58 -7.17 -15.46
CA ILE A 168 -14.67 -6.37 -14.63
C ILE A 168 -13.73 -5.60 -15.54
N SER A 169 -13.88 -4.27 -15.59
CA SER A 169 -12.94 -3.42 -16.32
C SER A 169 -11.64 -3.28 -15.53
N LEU A 170 -10.51 -3.54 -16.19
CA LEU A 170 -9.20 -3.36 -15.57
C LEU A 170 -8.97 -1.90 -15.13
N ASN A 171 -9.43 -0.94 -15.92
CA ASN A 171 -9.24 0.47 -15.59
C ASN A 171 -10.07 0.86 -14.36
N GLU A 172 -11.31 0.37 -14.26
CA GLU A 172 -12.15 0.61 -13.08
C GLU A 172 -11.52 -0.01 -11.84
N LEU A 173 -11.06 -1.27 -11.95
CA LEU A 173 -10.36 -1.94 -10.86
C LEU A 173 -9.08 -1.20 -10.44
N LYS A 174 -8.30 -0.66 -11.38
CA LYS A 174 -7.10 0.13 -11.06
C LYS A 174 -7.48 1.43 -10.33
N ILE A 175 -8.52 2.12 -10.77
CA ILE A 175 -9.02 3.33 -10.09
C ILE A 175 -9.46 3.00 -8.67
N ASP A 176 -10.31 1.99 -8.51
CA ASP A 176 -10.81 1.55 -7.20
C ASP A 176 -9.67 1.09 -6.28
N LEU A 177 -8.65 0.46 -6.83
CA LEU A 177 -7.45 0.06 -6.08
C LEU A 177 -6.64 1.27 -5.61
N LEU A 178 -6.47 2.30 -6.45
CA LEU A 178 -5.78 3.51 -6.05
C LEU A 178 -6.56 4.29 -4.98
N GLU A 179 -7.89 4.39 -5.10
CA GLU A 179 -8.75 4.97 -4.07
C GLU A 179 -8.66 4.20 -2.74
N MET A 180 -8.59 2.87 -2.80
CA MET A 180 -8.37 2.02 -1.63
C MET A 180 -7.01 2.29 -0.98
N ILE A 181 -5.95 2.48 -1.78
CA ILE A 181 -4.61 2.81 -1.29
C ILE A 181 -4.59 4.21 -0.66
N GLU A 182 -5.31 5.17 -1.22
CA GLU A 182 -5.44 6.52 -0.62
C GLU A 182 -6.16 6.47 0.73
N MET A 183 -7.27 5.73 0.84
CA MET A 183 -7.96 5.51 2.12
C MET A 183 -7.05 4.81 3.14
N TYR A 184 -6.31 3.80 2.68
CA TYR A 184 -5.35 3.12 3.52
C TYR A 184 -4.31 4.11 4.06
N ASP A 185 -3.62 4.82 3.16
CA ASP A 185 -2.60 5.82 3.48
C ASP A 185 -3.12 6.92 4.42
N PHE A 186 -4.38 7.34 4.26
CA PHE A 186 -5.00 8.30 5.15
C PHE A 186 -5.11 7.76 6.59
N LEU A 187 -5.52 6.50 6.78
CA LEU A 187 -5.54 5.90 8.11
C LEU A 187 -4.13 5.75 8.68
N VAL A 188 -3.15 5.35 7.85
CA VAL A 188 -1.72 5.28 8.26
C VAL A 188 -1.26 6.61 8.83
N TYR A 189 -1.60 7.69 8.13
CA TYR A 189 -1.20 9.04 8.50
C TYR A 189 -1.86 9.52 9.79
N ASN A 190 -3.12 9.16 10.01
CA ASN A 190 -3.92 9.67 11.13
C ASN A 190 -3.92 8.77 12.37
N ASP A 191 -3.25 7.62 12.35
CA ASP A 191 -3.20 6.71 13.50
C ASP A 191 -2.40 7.31 14.68
N PRO A 192 -3.07 7.72 15.78
CA PRO A 192 -2.41 8.33 16.93
C PRO A 192 -1.60 7.32 17.77
N THR A 193 -1.77 6.01 17.55
CA THR A 193 -0.99 4.96 18.24
C THR A 193 0.38 4.70 17.60
N SER A 194 0.69 5.37 16.48
CA SER A 194 2.04 5.40 15.90
C SER A 194 3.03 6.24 16.72
N THR A 195 2.57 6.92 17.77
CA THR A 195 3.39 7.51 18.82
C THR A 195 3.24 6.69 20.09
N ASP A 196 4.36 6.10 20.51
CA ASP A 196 4.64 5.48 21.80
C ASP A 196 4.21 4.01 22.00
N GLN A 197 5.27 3.20 22.23
CA GLN A 197 5.33 1.90 22.92
C GLN A 197 5.11 0.63 22.09
N GLU A 198 6.20 0.14 21.49
CA GLU A 198 6.80 -1.16 21.82
C GLU A 198 8.17 -1.25 21.13
N GLU A 199 9.22 -1.62 21.87
CA GLU A 199 10.54 -1.98 21.33
C GLU A 199 10.42 -3.27 20.49
N ASP A 200 9.78 -3.18 19.33
CA ASP A 200 9.86 -4.23 18.35
C ASP A 200 11.31 -4.24 17.84
N LYS A 201 12.01 -5.35 18.06
CA LYS A 201 13.30 -5.66 17.44
C LYS A 201 13.14 -5.71 15.92
N PHE A 202 13.05 -4.55 15.29
CA PHE A 202 13.18 -4.41 13.86
C PHE A 202 14.65 -4.54 13.50
N THR A 203 14.94 -5.19 12.38
CA THR A 203 16.23 -5.04 11.72
C THR A 203 16.40 -3.55 11.39
N GLU A 204 17.58 -3.00 11.67
CA GLU A 204 17.93 -1.58 11.54
C GLU A 204 17.39 -0.94 10.26
N ASP A 205 17.52 -1.65 9.13
CA ASP A 205 17.03 -1.21 7.81
C ASP A 205 15.52 -0.93 7.71
N ALA A 206 14.67 -1.75 8.35
CA ALA A 206 13.21 -1.61 8.23
C ALA A 206 12.66 -0.48 9.10
N GLY A 207 13.27 -0.25 10.28
CA GLY A 207 12.95 0.89 11.15
C GLY A 207 13.37 2.23 10.54
N ASN A 208 14.51 2.24 9.86
CA ASN A 208 15.04 3.40 9.17
C ASN A 208 14.17 3.80 7.98
N LEU A 209 13.72 2.82 7.20
CA LEU A 209 12.79 3.06 6.10
C LEU A 209 11.42 3.58 6.59
N ARG A 210 10.95 3.09 7.74
CA ARG A 210 9.70 3.53 8.38
C ARG A 210 9.72 5.00 8.76
N LEU A 211 10.80 5.43 9.41
CA LEU A 211 10.93 6.81 9.87
C LEU A 211 11.15 7.76 8.68
N HIS A 212 11.91 7.35 7.65
CA HIS A 212 12.09 8.09 6.39
C HIS A 212 10.75 8.43 5.71
N TYR A 213 9.91 7.42 5.41
CA TYR A 213 8.60 7.66 4.78
C TYR A 213 7.61 8.45 5.66
N ARG A 214 7.68 8.31 6.98
CA ARG A 214 6.83 9.07 7.92
C ARG A 214 7.17 10.55 7.91
N ILE A 215 8.46 10.87 7.85
CA ILE A 215 8.97 12.23 7.82
C ILE A 215 8.54 12.94 6.52
N GLU A 216 8.65 12.26 5.38
CA GLU A 216 8.24 12.76 4.05
C GLU A 216 6.75 13.05 3.91
N ARG A 217 5.92 12.58 4.85
CA ARG A 217 4.46 12.73 4.81
C ARG A 217 3.89 13.65 5.89
N ASN A 218 4.73 14.20 6.78
CA ASN A 218 4.31 15.20 7.76
C ASN A 218 3.98 16.53 7.07
N GLN A 219 2.69 16.83 6.90
CA GLN A 219 2.22 18.02 6.18
C GLN A 219 2.79 19.33 6.72
N LYS A 220 2.93 19.49 8.04
CA LYS A 220 3.49 20.72 8.62
C LYS A 220 4.96 20.88 8.24
N LEU A 221 5.72 19.79 8.32
CA LEU A 221 7.13 19.76 7.98
C LEU A 221 7.34 19.94 6.47
N ILE A 222 6.59 19.24 5.63
CA ILE A 222 6.64 19.38 4.17
C ILE A 222 6.32 20.81 3.75
N GLN A 223 5.30 21.43 4.32
CA GLN A 223 4.95 22.82 3.99
C GLN A 223 6.06 23.78 4.41
N GLN A 224 6.78 23.50 5.52
CA GLN A 224 7.96 24.26 5.91
C GLN A 224 9.13 24.03 4.95
N VAL A 225 9.41 22.77 4.58
CA VAL A 225 10.44 22.40 3.60
C VAL A 225 10.20 23.12 2.28
N LYS A 226 8.99 23.03 1.71
CA LYS A 226 8.61 23.71 0.46
C LYS A 226 8.79 25.22 0.52
N LYS A 227 8.36 25.86 1.61
CA LYS A 227 8.56 27.31 1.80
C LYS A 227 10.03 27.71 1.88
N VAL A 228 10.87 26.84 2.43
CA VAL A 228 12.29 27.12 2.64
C VAL A 228 13.14 26.80 1.41
N LYS A 229 12.81 25.73 0.68
CA LYS A 229 13.56 25.20 -0.47
C LYS A 229 13.04 25.67 -1.81
N GLY A 230 11.78 26.09 -1.87
CA GLY A 230 11.09 26.47 -3.10
C GLY A 230 10.43 25.28 -3.81
N TYR A 231 10.08 25.50 -5.08
CA TYR A 231 9.23 24.60 -5.86
C TYR A 231 9.89 24.09 -7.16
N LYS A 232 11.22 24.24 -7.25
CA LYS A 232 12.02 23.80 -8.38
C LYS A 232 12.80 22.55 -8.01
N CYS A 233 12.70 21.50 -8.84
CA CYS A 233 13.34 20.22 -8.58
C CYS A 233 14.86 20.38 -8.42
N GLU A 234 15.43 19.91 -7.32
CA GLU A 234 16.87 19.97 -7.08
C GLU A 234 17.66 18.96 -7.94
N ALA A 235 17.02 17.91 -8.45
CA ALA A 235 17.66 16.94 -9.35
C ALA A 235 17.68 17.40 -10.81
N CYS A 236 16.50 17.67 -11.41
CA CYS A 236 16.37 17.95 -12.85
C CYS A 236 15.98 19.40 -13.18
N HIS A 237 15.86 20.27 -12.18
CA HIS A 237 15.46 21.67 -12.34
C HIS A 237 14.07 21.89 -12.96
N PHE A 238 13.23 20.86 -13.02
CA PHE A 238 11.83 20.99 -13.44
C PHE A 238 11.03 21.86 -12.47
N ASP A 239 10.20 22.73 -13.03
CA ASP A 239 9.31 23.63 -12.31
C ASP A 239 7.88 23.45 -12.84
N PHE A 240 6.95 23.11 -11.94
CA PHE A 240 5.55 22.86 -12.31
C PHE A 240 4.81 24.13 -12.68
N LEU A 241 5.12 25.26 -12.05
CA LEU A 241 4.52 26.56 -12.38
C LEU A 241 4.97 27.01 -13.78
N GLU A 242 6.25 26.88 -14.10
CA GLU A 242 6.76 27.21 -15.44
C GLU A 242 6.14 26.31 -16.53
N LYS A 243 5.96 25.02 -16.24
CA LYS A 243 5.46 24.05 -17.23
C LYS A 243 3.94 24.06 -17.40
N TYR A 244 3.19 24.19 -16.30
CA TYR A 244 1.74 23.99 -16.25
C TYR A 244 0.95 25.25 -15.88
N GLY A 245 1.62 26.39 -15.65
CA GLY A 245 0.96 27.63 -15.24
C GLY A 245 0.33 27.51 -13.85
N GLU A 246 -0.82 28.14 -13.64
CA GLU A 246 -1.48 28.20 -12.32
C GLU A 246 -1.73 26.81 -11.69
N LEU A 247 -1.92 25.77 -12.50
CA LEU A 247 -2.09 24.39 -12.02
C LEU A 247 -0.87 23.86 -11.24
N GLY A 248 0.33 24.37 -11.54
CA GLY A 248 1.57 23.97 -10.88
C GLY A 248 1.95 24.83 -9.67
N THR A 249 1.10 25.78 -9.27
CA THR A 249 1.38 26.68 -8.14
C THR A 249 1.59 25.88 -6.86
N ASP A 250 2.66 26.19 -6.14
CA ASP A 250 3.06 25.56 -4.88
C ASP A 250 3.19 24.02 -4.93
N PHE A 251 3.40 23.44 -6.12
CA PHE A 251 3.50 22.00 -6.32
C PHE A 251 4.95 21.52 -6.50
N ILE A 252 5.41 20.69 -5.57
CA ILE A 252 6.66 19.93 -5.60
C ILE A 252 6.56 18.82 -4.54
N GLU A 253 7.40 17.78 -4.61
CA GLU A 253 7.46 16.71 -3.59
C GLU A 253 8.68 16.93 -2.70
N ALA A 254 8.52 16.77 -1.37
CA ALA A 254 9.63 16.87 -0.43
C ALA A 254 10.18 15.45 -0.17
N HIS A 255 11.49 15.30 -0.32
CA HIS A 255 12.23 14.05 -0.22
C HIS A 255 13.21 14.12 0.95
N HIS A 256 13.27 13.12 1.82
CA HIS A 256 14.14 13.13 2.99
C HIS A 256 15.51 12.49 2.69
N LEU A 257 16.59 13.09 3.20
CA LEU A 257 17.96 12.77 2.79
C LEU A 257 18.75 11.93 3.80
N ILE A 258 18.35 11.81 5.07
CA ILE A 258 19.17 11.13 6.08
C ILE A 258 18.87 9.61 6.11
N PRO A 259 19.90 8.74 5.93
CA PRO A 259 19.85 7.34 6.34
C PRO A 259 19.91 7.26 7.87
N ILE A 260 18.99 6.54 8.49
CA ILE A 260 18.70 6.58 9.93
C ILE A 260 19.61 5.60 10.71
N SER A 261 20.76 5.21 10.16
CA SER A 261 21.74 4.38 10.88
C SER A 261 22.41 5.10 12.07
N ASP A 262 22.30 6.42 12.15
CA ASP A 262 22.90 7.23 13.23
C ASP A 262 21.89 7.71 14.31
N LEU A 263 20.63 7.28 14.24
CA LEU A 263 19.56 7.81 15.10
C LEU A 263 19.18 6.81 16.21
N GLU A 264 20.11 6.55 17.13
CA GLU A 264 19.79 5.87 18.39
C GLU A 264 18.95 6.78 19.31
N GLY A 265 17.67 6.45 19.47
CA GLY A 265 16.93 6.66 20.73
C GLY A 265 16.52 8.08 21.15
N GLU A 266 16.96 9.15 20.49
CA GLU A 266 16.57 10.53 20.85
C GLU A 266 15.70 11.21 19.79
N LYS A 267 14.81 12.12 20.24
CA LYS A 267 13.97 12.94 19.37
C LYS A 267 14.85 13.79 18.46
N VAL A 268 15.03 13.36 17.22
CA VAL A 268 15.82 14.07 16.22
C VAL A 268 15.06 15.32 15.78
N LEU A 269 15.64 16.48 16.02
CA LEU A 269 15.18 17.72 15.41
C LEU A 269 15.60 17.70 13.94
N LEU A 270 14.61 17.57 13.05
CA LEU A 270 14.83 17.60 11.61
C LEU A 270 14.90 19.05 11.12
N ASP A 271 15.96 19.38 10.40
CA ASP A 271 16.14 20.68 9.75
C ASP A 271 15.59 20.62 8.31
N PRO A 272 14.52 21.39 8.01
CA PRO A 272 13.96 21.48 6.66
C PRO A 272 14.95 21.87 5.55
N LYS A 273 16.10 22.47 5.89
CA LYS A 273 17.15 22.85 4.93
C LYS A 273 18.15 21.74 4.65
N LEU A 274 18.52 20.98 5.67
CA LEU A 274 19.65 20.04 5.58
C LEU A 274 19.16 18.62 5.31
N ASP A 275 18.00 18.26 5.87
CA ASP A 275 17.55 16.87 5.89
C ASP A 275 16.59 16.55 4.75
N PHE A 276 16.30 17.52 3.89
CA PHE A 276 15.35 17.40 2.81
C PHE A 276 15.87 17.97 1.49
N SER A 277 15.39 17.37 0.42
CA SER A 277 15.43 17.87 -0.94
C SER A 277 14.01 18.08 -1.47
N VAL A 278 13.85 18.90 -2.50
CA VAL A 278 12.59 19.04 -3.22
C VAL A 278 12.74 18.48 -4.63
N LEU A 279 11.91 17.51 -4.98
CA LEU A 279 11.98 16.75 -6.23
C LEU A 279 10.65 16.83 -6.98
N CYS A 280 10.70 16.78 -8.32
CA CYS A 280 9.48 16.61 -9.10
C CYS A 280 8.97 15.17 -9.02
N SER A 281 7.69 14.95 -9.31
CA SER A 281 7.06 13.62 -9.22
C SER A 281 7.77 12.53 -10.02
N ASN A 282 8.48 12.88 -11.10
CA ASN A 282 9.29 11.91 -11.83
C ASN A 282 10.60 11.59 -11.10
N CYS A 283 11.38 12.60 -10.71
CA CYS A 283 12.65 12.39 -10.02
C CYS A 283 12.47 11.74 -8.65
N HIS A 284 11.44 12.15 -7.90
CA HIS A 284 11.10 11.53 -6.63
C HIS A 284 10.76 10.05 -6.81
N ARG A 285 9.95 9.68 -7.82
CA ARG A 285 9.70 8.26 -8.11
C ARG A 285 10.96 7.50 -8.56
N MET A 286 11.88 8.15 -9.28
CA MET A 286 13.12 7.50 -9.74
C MET A 286 14.13 7.30 -8.61
N ILE A 287 14.22 8.22 -7.65
CA ILE A 287 15.20 8.11 -6.55
C ILE A 287 14.91 6.89 -5.67
N HIS A 288 13.64 6.57 -5.43
CA HIS A 288 13.25 5.38 -4.68
C HIS A 288 13.54 4.06 -5.39
N ARG A 289 13.88 4.07 -6.69
CA ARG A 289 14.31 2.89 -7.44
C ARG A 289 15.83 2.68 -7.41
N THR A 290 16.57 3.60 -6.80
CA THR A 290 18.02 3.49 -6.65
C THR A 290 18.38 2.68 -5.40
N GLU A 291 19.62 2.18 -5.32
CA GLU A 291 20.10 1.47 -4.13
C GLU A 291 20.15 2.37 -2.89
N ASN A 292 20.35 3.67 -3.08
CA ASN A 292 20.40 4.66 -2.00
C ASN A 292 19.49 5.86 -2.31
N PRO A 293 18.21 5.84 -1.86
CA PRO A 293 17.27 6.92 -2.08
C PRO A 293 17.70 8.27 -1.49
N SER A 294 18.64 8.30 -0.55
CA SER A 294 19.17 9.54 0.01
C SER A 294 20.12 10.30 -0.92
N ASP A 295 20.65 9.65 -1.97
CA ASP A 295 21.68 10.23 -2.83
C ASP A 295 21.08 10.95 -4.06
N VAL A 296 20.66 12.20 -3.84
CA VAL A 296 20.14 13.06 -4.91
C VAL A 296 21.22 13.40 -5.94
N GLU A 297 22.50 13.40 -5.57
CA GLU A 297 23.58 13.70 -6.51
C GLU A 297 23.76 12.56 -7.50
N ALA A 298 23.76 11.31 -7.04
CA ALA A 298 23.79 10.14 -7.91
C ALA A 298 22.61 10.14 -8.91
N LEU A 299 21.41 10.52 -8.45
CA LEU A 299 20.27 10.69 -9.36
C LEU A 299 20.53 11.77 -10.42
N ARG A 300 21.12 12.90 -10.03
CA ARG A 300 21.46 13.99 -10.95
C ARG A 300 22.47 13.54 -12.01
N GLU A 301 23.47 12.75 -11.63
CA GLU A 301 24.43 12.16 -12.56
C GLU A 301 23.76 11.25 -13.59
N ILE A 302 22.82 10.39 -13.16
CA ILE A 302 22.03 9.53 -14.06
C ILE A 302 21.26 10.37 -15.09
N ILE A 303 20.60 11.43 -14.63
CA ILE A 303 19.83 12.33 -15.50
C ILE A 303 20.72 13.00 -16.55
N ASN A 304 21.88 13.52 -16.12
CA ASN A 304 22.83 14.21 -16.99
C ASN A 304 23.48 13.26 -18.01
N ASN A 305 23.80 12.03 -17.62
CA ASN A 305 24.37 11.02 -18.51
C ASN A 305 23.34 10.54 -19.55
N ALA A 306 22.06 10.42 -19.18
CA ALA A 306 20.99 10.09 -20.13
C ALA A 306 20.78 11.21 -21.17
N ALA A 307 20.88 12.48 -20.77
CA ALA A 307 20.76 13.61 -21.70
C ALA A 307 21.90 13.65 -22.75
N ASN A 308 23.11 13.18 -22.37
CA ASN A 308 24.27 13.13 -23.26
C ASN A 308 24.28 11.92 -24.23
N THR A 309 23.38 10.96 -24.05
CA THR A 309 23.31 9.73 -24.86
C THR A 309 22.04 9.65 -25.71
N ALA A 310 21.13 10.62 -25.57
CA ALA A 310 19.91 10.67 -26.35
C ALA A 310 20.22 10.91 -27.85
N PRO A 311 19.80 10.01 -28.77
CA PRO A 311 19.97 10.24 -30.19
C PRO A 311 19.20 11.50 -30.61
N THR A 312 19.82 12.32 -31.46
CA THR A 312 19.24 13.54 -32.01
C THR A 312 17.87 13.24 -32.60
N PRO A 313 16.83 14.06 -32.34
CA PRO A 313 15.51 13.82 -32.91
C PRO A 313 15.61 13.75 -34.44
N LEU A 314 15.09 12.68 -35.03
CA LEU A 314 14.87 12.62 -36.47
C LEU A 314 13.87 13.73 -36.83
N THR A 315 14.38 14.79 -37.46
CA THR A 315 13.61 15.87 -38.08
C THR A 315 12.72 15.37 -39.19
#